data_AF-A0A316U4V5-F1
#
_entry.id   AF-A0A316U4V5-F1
#
_cell.length_a   1.000
_cell.length_b   1.000
_cell.length_c   1.000
_cell.angle_alpha   90.00
_cell.angle_beta   90.00
_cell.angle_gamma   90.00
#
_symmetry.space_group_name_H-M   'P 1'
#
loop_
_entity.id
_entity.type
_entity.pdbx_description
1 polymer ?
#
loop_
_entity_poly.entity_id
_entity_poly.type
_entity_poly.pdbx_seq_one_letter_code
_entity_poly.pdbx_strand_id
1 'polypeptide(L)'
;PRLSEFIAYALHRTRLPTVVTHHALFLLKRLKSRFPAARGSSGHRLFISALMLASKVECDDTYSNKSWTIVGQGLFSLSEINQMERELFGYLGFRVNVQNEELQE
;
A
#
# COMPACT_ATOMS: atom_id res chain seq x y z
N PRO A 1 10.79 3.00 -13.34
CA PRO A 1 10.32 4.40 -13.18
C PRO A 1 10.97 5.00 -11.94
N ARG A 2 11.09 6.33 -11.84
CA ARG A 2 11.40 6.97 -10.55
C ARG A 2 10.23 6.73 -9.59
N LEU A 3 10.51 6.72 -8.28
CA LEU A 3 9.46 6.45 -7.29
C LEU A 3 8.30 7.45 -7.37
N SER A 4 8.59 8.73 -7.60
CA SER A 4 7.56 9.77 -7.76
C SER A 4 6.66 9.51 -8.98
N GLU A 5 7.23 9.12 -10.11
CA GLU A 5 6.49 8.77 -11.34
C GLU A 5 5.63 7.51 -11.12
N PHE A 6 6.17 6.52 -10.40
CA PHE A 6 5.44 5.31 -10.05
C PHE A 6 4.24 5.61 -9.15
N ILE A 7 4.42 6.44 -8.12
CA ILE A 7 3.34 6.88 -7.22
C ILE A 7 2.29 7.64 -8.02
N ALA A 8 2.69 8.62 -8.83
CA ALA A 8 1.77 9.39 -9.66
C ALA A 8 0.96 8.49 -10.60
N TYR A 9 1.61 7.54 -11.26
CA TYR A 9 0.93 6.55 -12.10
C TYR A 9 -0.06 5.69 -11.29
N ALA A 10 0.35 5.15 -10.14
CA ALA A 10 -0.50 4.27 -9.34
C ALA A 10 -1.77 5.00 -8.87
N LEU A 11 -1.63 6.24 -8.39
CA LEU A 11 -2.78 7.09 -8.01
C LEU A 11 -3.67 7.40 -9.21
N HIS A 12 -3.10 7.79 -10.34
CA HIS A 12 -3.86 8.10 -11.56
C HIS A 12 -4.63 6.88 -12.09
N ARG A 13 -4.00 5.70 -12.08
CA ARG A 13 -4.61 4.47 -12.62
C ARG A 13 -5.70 3.90 -11.73
N THR A 14 -5.51 3.97 -10.41
CA THR A 14 -6.47 3.36 -9.47
C THR A 14 -7.68 4.26 -9.23
N ARG A 15 -7.52 5.59 -9.35
CA ARG A 15 -8.56 6.60 -9.10
C ARG A 15 -9.22 6.42 -7.73
N LEU A 16 -8.44 5.97 -6.74
CA LEU A 16 -8.92 5.77 -5.39
C LEU A 16 -9.17 7.12 -4.71
N PRO A 17 -10.15 7.19 -3.78
CA PRO A 17 -10.36 8.37 -2.95
C PRO A 17 -9.09 8.78 -2.19
N THR A 18 -8.92 10.07 -1.94
CA THR A 18 -7.72 10.60 -1.26
C THR A 18 -7.53 9.99 0.14
N VAL A 19 -8.61 9.61 0.83
CA VAL A 19 -8.55 8.92 2.13
C VAL A 19 -7.74 7.63 2.07
N VAL A 20 -7.86 6.85 0.97
CA VAL A 20 -7.09 5.61 0.77
C VAL A 20 -5.59 5.89 0.69
N THR A 21 -5.22 7.01 0.09
CA THR A 21 -3.81 7.41 -0.02
C THR A 21 -3.26 7.83 1.34
N HIS A 22 -4.01 8.61 2.13
CA HIS A 22 -3.61 8.98 3.48
C HIS A 22 -3.49 7.75 4.38
N HIS A 23 -4.47 6.85 4.31
CA HIS A 23 -4.45 5.57 5.01
C HIS A 23 -3.19 4.77 4.64
N ALA A 24 -2.85 4.63 3.36
CA ALA A 24 -1.64 3.94 2.92
C ALA A 24 -0.35 4.54 3.52
N LEU A 25 -0.24 5.87 3.53
CA LEU A 25 0.89 6.57 4.15
C LEU A 25 0.94 6.34 5.67
N PHE A 26 -0.22 6.31 6.32
CA PHE A 26 -0.34 6.02 7.74
C PHE A 26 0.11 4.58 8.07
N LEU A 27 -0.24 3.59 7.25
CA LEU A 27 0.27 2.21 7.42
C LEU A 27 1.80 2.16 7.33
N LEU A 28 2.41 2.92 6.43
CA LEU A 28 3.87 3.02 6.32
C LEU A 28 4.49 3.73 7.54
N LYS A 29 3.86 4.78 8.06
CA LYS A 29 4.25 5.43 9.32
C LYS A 29 4.20 4.43 10.48
N ARG A 30 3.10 3.69 10.62
CA ARG A 30 2.91 2.65 11.64
C ARG A 30 3.96 1.54 11.54
N LEU A 31 4.27 1.08 10.33
CA LEU A 31 5.36 0.12 10.07
C LEU A 31 6.70 0.66 10.56
N LYS A 32 7.05 1.91 10.18
CA LYS A 32 8.30 2.56 10.56
C LYS A 32 8.40 2.78 12.08
N SER A 33 7.30 3.14 12.75
CA SER A 33 7.28 3.30 14.20
C SER A 33 7.49 1.97 14.93
N ARG A 34 6.91 0.87 14.43
CA ARG A 34 7.07 -0.45 15.03
C ARG A 34 8.44 -1.06 14.75
N PHE A 35 8.98 -0.83 13.57
CA PHE A 35 10.28 -1.33 13.14
C PHE A 35 11.13 -0.20 12.54
N PRO A 36 11.81 0.61 13.37
CA PRO A 36 12.59 1.77 12.89
C PRO A 36 13.71 1.41 11.92
N ALA A 37 14.26 0.19 12.05
CA ALA A 37 15.28 -0.34 11.15
C ALA A 37 14.71 -1.00 9.88
N ALA A 38 13.38 -1.18 9.78
CA ALA A 38 12.77 -1.77 8.61
C ALA A 38 13.00 -0.88 7.39
N ARG A 39 13.63 -1.47 6.39
CA ARG A 39 13.78 -0.89 5.06
C ARG A 39 13.16 -1.89 4.10
N GLY A 40 12.13 -1.47 3.38
CA GLY A 40 11.66 -2.27 2.25
C GLY A 40 12.77 -2.39 1.21
N SER A 41 12.79 -3.49 0.46
CA SER A 41 13.75 -3.68 -0.63
C SER A 41 13.62 -2.61 -1.72
N SER A 42 12.46 -1.94 -1.83
CA SER A 42 12.33 -0.66 -2.53
C SER A 42 11.12 0.15 -2.05
N GLY A 43 11.16 1.47 -2.24
CA GLY A 43 10.00 2.35 -1.99
C GLY A 43 8.77 2.02 -2.85
N HIS A 44 8.98 1.43 -4.04
CA HIS A 44 7.90 0.98 -4.93
C HIS A 44 7.09 -0.14 -4.28
N ARG A 45 7.79 -1.15 -3.74
CA ARG A 45 7.17 -2.29 -3.05
C ARG A 45 6.42 -1.85 -1.79
N LEU A 46 7.01 -0.95 -1.00
CA LEU A 46 6.36 -0.39 0.18
C LEU A 46 5.08 0.34 -0.20
N PHE A 47 5.16 1.25 -1.18
CA PHE A 47 4.02 2.08 -1.55
C PHE A 47 2.87 1.26 -2.14
N ILE A 48 3.12 0.38 -3.12
CA ILE A 48 2.05 -0.39 -3.75
C ILE A 48 1.38 -1.35 -2.76
N SER A 49 2.14 -1.94 -1.84
CA SER A 49 1.59 -2.86 -0.83
C SER A 49 0.71 -2.13 0.16
N ALA A 50 1.15 -0.94 0.62
CA ALA A 50 0.36 -0.12 1.53
C ALA A 50 -0.90 0.43 0.85
N LEU A 51 -0.80 0.90 -0.40
CA LEU A 51 -1.95 1.39 -1.16
C LEU A 51 -2.97 0.28 -1.43
N MET A 52 -2.50 -0.92 -1.77
CA MET A 52 -3.34 -2.09 -1.95
C MET A 52 -4.07 -2.47 -0.66
N LEU A 53 -3.37 -2.60 0.47
CA LEU A 53 -4.00 -2.91 1.75
C LEU A 53 -5.01 -1.84 2.16
N ALA A 54 -4.65 -0.56 2.07
CA ALA A 54 -5.56 0.54 2.39
C ALA A 54 -6.83 0.50 1.52
N SER A 55 -6.69 0.24 0.21
CA SER A 55 -7.85 0.13 -0.67
C SER A 55 -8.80 -1.00 -0.27
N LYS A 56 -8.25 -2.11 0.24
CA LYS A 56 -9.03 -3.26 0.71
C LYS A 56 -9.76 -3.02 2.03
N VAL A 57 -9.31 -2.04 2.80
CA VAL A 57 -9.95 -1.65 4.06
C VAL A 57 -11.02 -0.60 3.82
N GLU A 58 -10.77 0.36 2.93
CA GLU A 58 -11.62 1.54 2.73
C GLU A 58 -12.70 1.37 1.65
N CYS A 59 -12.54 0.42 0.73
CA CYS A 59 -13.47 0.23 -0.38
C CYS A 59 -14.16 -1.14 -0.28
N ASP A 60 -15.46 -1.18 -0.52
CA ASP A 60 -16.23 -2.44 -0.56
C ASP A 60 -15.93 -3.24 -1.85
N ASP A 61 -15.82 -2.54 -2.99
CA ASP A 61 -15.46 -3.12 -4.28
C ASP A 61 -13.97 -2.90 -4.58
N THR A 62 -13.17 -3.92 -4.32
CA THR A 62 -11.70 -3.82 -4.38
C THR A 62 -11.11 -4.51 -5.60
N TYR A 63 -9.99 -3.98 -6.07
CA TYR A 63 -9.23 -4.61 -7.16
C TYR A 63 -8.62 -5.95 -6.70
N SER A 64 -8.75 -6.98 -7.55
CA SER A 64 -8.04 -8.24 -7.36
C SER A 64 -6.52 -8.05 -7.35
N ASN A 65 -5.77 -8.95 -6.69
CA ASN A 65 -4.30 -8.91 -6.71
C ASN A 65 -3.73 -9.03 -8.14
N LYS A 66 -4.44 -9.69 -9.05
CA LYS A 66 -4.08 -9.73 -10.47
C LYS A 66 -4.13 -8.35 -11.10
N SER A 67 -5.14 -7.53 -10.77
CA SER A 67 -5.26 -6.15 -11.24
C SER A 67 -4.13 -5.26 -10.70
N TRP A 68 -3.67 -5.50 -9.47
CA TRP A 68 -2.54 -4.77 -8.88
C TRP A 68 -1.21 -4.99 -9.61
N THR A 69 -1.04 -6.08 -10.37
CA THR A 69 0.14 -6.26 -11.24
C THR A 69 0.21 -5.21 -12.37
N ILE A 70 -0.96 -4.74 -12.85
CA ILE A 70 -1.07 -3.67 -13.86
C ILE A 70 -0.71 -2.31 -13.26
N VAL A 71 -1.15 -2.07 -12.02
CA VAL A 71 -0.77 -0.87 -11.24
C VAL A 71 0.73 -0.87 -10.97
N GLY A 72 1.31 -2.05 -10.73
CA GLY A 72 2.74 -2.28 -10.63
C GLY A 72 3.53 -2.04 -11.92
N GLN A 73 2.89 -1.69 -13.04
CA GLN A 73 3.55 -1.48 -14.35
C GLN A 73 4.36 -2.70 -14.83
N GLY A 74 3.94 -3.91 -14.45
CA GLY A 74 4.69 -5.14 -14.76
C GLY A 74 6.00 -5.31 -13.99
N LEU A 75 6.30 -4.44 -13.01
CA LEU A 75 7.48 -4.56 -12.15
C LEU A 75 7.37 -5.73 -11.16
N PHE A 76 6.16 -6.19 -10.89
CA PHE A 76 5.88 -7.24 -9.90
C PHE A 76 4.97 -8.30 -10.52
N SER A 77 5.38 -9.56 -10.33
CA SER A 77 4.53 -10.72 -10.62
C SER A 77 3.38 -10.83 -9.61
N LEU A 78 2.35 -11.63 -9.95
CA LEU A 78 1.24 -11.88 -9.04
C LEU A 78 1.70 -12.53 -7.73
N SER A 79 2.66 -13.46 -7.79
CA SER A 79 3.23 -14.10 -6.60
C SER A 79 3.92 -13.08 -5.68
N GLU A 80 4.66 -12.13 -6.25
CA GLU A 80 5.26 -11.03 -5.50
C GLU A 80 4.20 -10.11 -4.88
N ILE A 81 3.16 -9.72 -5.63
CA ILE A 81 2.06 -8.91 -5.09
C ILE A 81 1.42 -9.61 -3.88
N ASN A 82 1.11 -10.90 -4.02
CA ASN A 82 0.55 -11.71 -2.93
C ASN A 82 1.50 -11.84 -1.74
N GLN A 83 2.81 -11.95 -2.00
CA GLN A 83 3.81 -12.03 -0.94
C GLN A 83 3.91 -10.71 -0.18
N MET A 84 4.06 -9.60 -0.90
CA MET A 84 4.21 -8.28 -0.29
C MET A 84 2.97 -7.87 0.52
N GLU A 85 1.77 -8.24 0.06
CA GLU A 85 0.54 -8.08 0.82
C GLU A 85 0.61 -8.78 2.18
N ARG A 86 0.90 -10.09 2.16
CA ARG A 86 0.92 -10.93 3.36
C ARG A 86 2.01 -10.49 4.33
N GLU A 87 3.18 -10.14 3.82
CA GLU A 87 4.29 -9.63 4.63
C GLU A 87 3.93 -8.32 5.31
N LEU A 88 3.44 -7.32 4.58
CA LEU A 88 3.06 -6.04 5.18
C LEU A 88 1.92 -6.20 6.19
N PHE A 89 0.91 -6.99 5.86
CA PHE A 89 -0.21 -7.27 6.77
C PHE A 89 0.26 -7.96 8.07
N GLY A 90 1.18 -8.92 7.94
CA GLY A 90 1.81 -9.60 9.08
C GLY A 90 2.67 -8.65 9.93
N TYR A 91 3.49 -7.81 9.31
CA TYR A 91 4.31 -6.82 10.04
C TYR A 91 3.45 -5.80 10.80
N LEU A 92 2.32 -5.40 10.24
CA LEU A 92 1.35 -4.54 10.93
C LEU A 92 0.61 -5.27 12.07
N GLY A 93 0.80 -6.57 12.23
CA GLY A 93 0.11 -7.37 13.23
C GLY A 93 -1.40 -7.36 13.03
N PHE A 94 -1.84 -7.36 11.77
CA PHE A 94 -3.24 -7.33 11.37
C PHE A 94 -4.00 -6.04 11.74
N ARG A 95 -3.29 -5.02 12.27
CA ARG A 95 -3.86 -3.70 12.59
C ARG A 95 -3.79 -2.78 11.37
N VAL A 96 -4.71 -3.01 10.44
CA VAL A 96 -4.85 -2.19 9.23
C VAL A 96 -5.95 -1.15 9.33
N ASN A 97 -6.90 -1.27 10.27
CA ASN A 97 -7.87 -0.20 10.47
C ASN A 97 -7.16 1.05 11.00
N VAL A 98 -7.55 2.20 10.46
CA VAL A 98 -7.11 3.52 10.89
C VAL A 98 -8.37 4.31 11.19
N GLN A 99 -8.51 4.80 12.41
CA GLN A 99 -9.65 5.62 12.77
C GLN A 99 -9.49 7.02 12.20
N ASN A 100 -10.59 7.72 11.95
CA ASN A 100 -10.54 9.07 11.36
C ASN A 100 -9.73 10.04 12.23
N GLU A 101 -9.73 9.86 13.55
CA GLU A 101 -8.95 10.65 14.50
C GLU A 101 -7.44 10.45 14.29
N GLU A 102 -7.00 9.26 13.87
CA GLU A 102 -5.59 8.95 13.59
C GLU A 102 -5.10 9.57 12.27
N LEU A 103 -6.01 9.92 11.36
CA LEU A 103 -5.69 10.55 10.06
C LEU A 103 -5.57 12.07 10.12
N GLN A 104 -5.98 12.70 11.24
CA GLN A 104 -5.94 14.15 11.44
C GLN A 104 -4.63 14.66 12.10
N GLU A 105 -3.69 13.76 12.43
CA GLU A 105 -2.33 14.09 12.94
C GLU A 105 -1.26 14.19 11.83
#